data_AF-A0A380G605-F1
#
_entry.id   AF-A0A380G605-F1
#
_cell.length_a   1.000
_cell.length_b   1.000
_cell.length_c   1.000
_cell.angle_alpha   90.00
_cell.angle_beta   90.00
_cell.angle_gamma   90.00
#
_symmetry.space_group_name_H-M   'P 1'
#
loop_
_entity.id
_entity.type
_entity.pdbx_description
1 polymer ?
#
loop_
_entity_poly.entity_id
_entity_poly.type
_entity_poly.pdbx_seq_one_letter_code
_entity_poly.pdbx_strand_id
1 'polypeptide(L)'
;MKSDLTPRQQKHANRSHQHPPQYEPVPSSNPKWLIAFIILIIISVVGAMIYGGYRLSQFDFQFNMAQNHTTKHHQDTQTVQVDVLSYDFSQDFMHSDRIDGYQNFHIGETRKDVEATHGPPEKTVEIDGRDAASYGDLAISYNAQHQIEHIYVTPHQVSTSQFISFHQAPNVTDGNIWYYDSRQDNPYTIKVYTQNDQVIAIENIPQI
;
A
#
# COMPACT_ATOMS: atom_id res chain seq x y z
N MET A 1 -65.25 16.58 93.65
CA MET A 1 -65.43 15.36 92.82
C MET A 1 -64.26 15.34 91.84
N LYS A 2 -63.24 14.48 92.02
CA LYS A 2 -63.04 13.20 91.28
C LYS A 2 -63.40 13.37 89.79
N SER A 3 -62.53 13.17 88.79
CA SER A 3 -61.48 12.17 88.63
C SER A 3 -60.63 12.44 87.38
N ASP A 4 -59.44 11.84 87.37
CA ASP A 4 -58.46 11.63 86.29
C ASP A 4 -59.00 11.39 84.87
N LEU A 5 -58.17 11.70 83.86
CA LEU A 5 -57.56 10.72 82.93
C LEU A 5 -56.64 11.43 81.91
N THR A 6 -55.37 11.03 81.85
CA THR A 6 -54.44 11.25 80.71
C THR A 6 -54.27 9.93 79.97
N PRO A 7 -53.85 9.92 78.69
CA PRO A 7 -52.56 9.24 78.43
C PRO A 7 -51.73 9.72 77.21
N ARG A 8 -50.40 9.49 77.36
CA ARG A 8 -49.36 9.06 76.37
C ARG A 8 -49.01 9.97 75.17
N GLN A 9 -47.81 10.58 75.17
CA GLN A 9 -46.50 10.04 74.73
C GLN A 9 -46.36 9.78 73.22
N GLN A 10 -45.46 10.52 72.55
CA GLN A 10 -44.26 9.94 71.93
C GLN A 10 -43.22 11.03 71.57
N LYS A 11 -42.01 10.57 71.29
CA LYS A 11 -40.71 11.15 71.62
C LYS A 11 -39.89 11.29 70.33
N HIS A 12 -38.96 12.26 70.32
CA HIS A 12 -37.63 12.26 69.67
C HIS A 12 -37.39 12.83 68.25
N ALA A 13 -36.52 13.86 68.26
CA ALA A 13 -35.19 13.98 67.59
C ALA A 13 -35.03 14.56 66.16
N ASN A 14 -34.65 15.85 66.13
CA ASN A 14 -33.42 16.46 65.56
C ASN A 14 -32.81 15.96 64.22
N ARG A 15 -32.80 16.81 63.18
CA ARG A 15 -31.60 17.14 62.35
C ARG A 15 -31.83 18.25 61.32
N SER A 16 -30.79 19.04 61.13
CA SER A 16 -30.52 20.22 60.29
C SER A 16 -30.53 20.01 58.76
N HIS A 17 -30.88 21.03 57.97
CA HIS A 17 -30.44 21.19 56.57
C HIS A 17 -30.24 22.65 56.12
N GLN A 18 -29.32 22.79 55.16
CA GLN A 18 -28.56 23.97 54.71
C GLN A 18 -29.25 24.77 53.58
N HIS A 19 -28.76 26.00 53.36
CA HIS A 19 -29.14 26.93 52.29
C HIS A 19 -28.72 26.46 50.87
N PRO A 20 -29.46 26.85 49.80
CA PRO A 20 -28.99 26.76 48.41
C PRO A 20 -28.32 28.06 47.92
N PRO A 21 -27.36 28.01 46.97
CA PRO A 21 -26.78 29.20 46.35
C PRO A 21 -27.60 29.70 45.14
N GLN A 22 -27.72 31.02 45.01
CA GLN A 22 -28.17 31.70 43.78
C GLN A 22 -27.00 31.87 42.81
N TYR A 23 -27.23 31.56 41.53
CA TYR A 23 -26.31 31.86 40.43
C TYR A 23 -26.56 33.28 39.90
N GLU A 24 -25.53 34.14 39.92
CA GLU A 24 -25.51 35.39 39.12
C GLU A 24 -24.86 35.14 37.75
N PRO A 25 -25.38 35.72 36.66
CA PRO A 25 -24.72 35.70 35.35
C PRO A 25 -23.60 36.74 35.28
N VAL A 26 -22.39 36.32 34.86
CA VAL A 26 -21.24 37.21 34.65
C VAL A 26 -21.40 38.00 33.33
N PRO A 27 -21.10 39.31 33.29
CA PRO A 27 -21.22 40.10 32.05
C PRO A 27 -20.11 39.76 31.05
N SER A 28 -20.47 39.43 29.81
CA SER A 28 -19.54 39.20 28.71
C SER A 28 -19.18 40.51 28.00
N SER A 29 -18.02 41.07 28.34
CA SER A 29 -17.39 42.13 27.53
C SER A 29 -16.66 41.47 26.37
N ASN A 30 -17.24 41.45 25.16
CA ASN A 30 -16.55 40.97 23.96
C ASN A 30 -15.44 41.96 23.56
N PRO A 31 -14.15 41.69 23.85
CA PRO A 31 -13.09 42.58 23.45
C PRO A 31 -12.81 42.24 21.99
N LYS A 32 -12.99 43.20 21.06
CA LYS A 32 -12.59 43.04 19.65
C LYS A 32 -11.13 42.58 19.51
N TRP A 33 -10.31 42.87 20.51
CA TRP A 33 -8.93 42.39 20.66
C TRP A 33 -8.80 40.88 20.82
N LEU A 34 -9.75 40.20 21.47
CA LEU A 34 -9.74 38.72 21.63
C LEU A 34 -9.93 38.04 20.26
N ILE A 35 -10.82 38.57 19.42
CA ILE A 35 -11.08 38.03 18.07
C ILE A 35 -9.83 38.22 17.19
N ALA A 36 -9.17 39.38 17.26
CA ALA A 36 -7.93 39.62 16.54
C ALA A 36 -6.80 38.67 17.00
N PHE A 37 -6.73 38.37 18.29
CA PHE A 37 -5.74 37.42 18.84
C PHE A 37 -6.01 35.98 18.36
N ILE A 38 -7.27 35.56 18.31
CA ILE A 38 -7.66 34.24 17.80
C ILE A 38 -7.30 34.08 16.31
N ILE A 39 -7.55 35.09 15.49
CA ILE A 39 -7.20 35.07 14.06
C ILE A 39 -5.67 34.96 13.88
N LEU A 40 -4.90 35.68 14.69
CA LEU A 40 -3.44 35.64 14.63
C LEU A 40 -2.88 34.27 15.05
N ILE A 41 -3.49 33.62 16.03
CA ILE A 41 -3.17 32.24 16.42
C ILE A 41 -3.47 31.27 15.26
N ILE A 42 -4.63 31.37 14.61
CA ILE A 42 -5.00 30.47 13.50
C ILE A 42 -4.01 30.62 12.34
N ILE A 43 -3.63 31.85 11.97
CA ILE A 43 -2.64 32.09 10.92
C ILE A 43 -1.27 31.51 11.30
N SER A 44 -0.86 31.65 12.57
CA SER A 44 0.37 31.03 13.07
C SER A 44 0.32 29.50 13.02
N VAL A 45 -0.84 28.90 13.31
CA VAL A 45 -1.03 27.44 13.28
C VAL A 45 -1.01 26.93 11.83
N VAL A 46 -1.66 27.63 10.89
CA VAL A 46 -1.61 27.28 9.47
C VAL A 46 -0.19 27.44 8.91
N GLY A 47 0.51 28.51 9.27
CA GLY A 47 1.92 28.70 8.91
C GLY A 47 2.83 27.60 9.46
N ALA A 48 2.62 27.20 10.72
CA ALA A 48 3.35 26.08 11.33
C ALA A 48 3.00 24.72 10.71
N MET A 49 1.76 24.51 10.25
CA MET A 49 1.37 23.28 9.55
C MET A 49 1.98 23.19 8.15
N ILE A 50 2.02 24.30 7.40
CA ILE A 50 2.68 24.35 6.09
C ILE A 50 4.19 24.15 6.25
N TYR A 51 4.80 24.85 7.21
CA TYR A 51 6.23 24.69 7.50
C TYR A 51 6.56 23.29 8.06
N GLY A 52 5.70 22.75 8.91
CA GLY A 52 5.80 21.42 9.48
C GLY A 52 5.67 20.32 8.42
N GLY A 53 4.69 20.41 7.52
CA GLY A 53 4.53 19.48 6.40
C GLY A 53 5.72 19.51 5.44
N TYR A 54 6.24 20.72 5.13
CA TYR A 54 7.44 20.86 4.31
C TYR A 54 8.68 20.26 4.99
N ARG A 55 8.87 20.46 6.31
CA ARG A 55 9.95 19.83 7.08
C ARG A 55 9.77 18.33 7.26
N LEU A 56 8.53 17.83 7.37
CA LEU A 56 8.22 16.42 7.55
C LEU A 56 8.50 15.60 6.29
N SER A 57 8.35 16.20 5.10
CA SER A 57 8.72 15.56 3.83
C SER A 57 10.22 15.30 3.67
N GLN A 58 11.07 15.89 4.52
CA GLN A 58 12.52 15.63 4.57
C GLN A 58 12.97 14.99 5.90
N PHE A 59 12.03 14.60 6.78
CA PHE A 59 12.34 14.05 8.10
C PHE A 59 11.97 12.56 8.16
N ASP A 60 12.96 11.69 7.94
CA ASP A 60 12.88 10.28 8.32
C ASP A 60 12.86 10.18 9.85
N PHE A 61 11.67 10.00 10.43
CA PHE A 61 11.51 9.74 11.86
C PHE A 61 12.02 8.33 12.20
N GLN A 62 13.32 8.22 12.50
CA GLN A 62 13.87 7.03 13.17
C GLN A 62 13.46 7.03 14.65
N PHE A 63 12.28 6.47 14.95
CA PHE A 63 11.93 6.08 16.31
C PHE A 63 12.74 4.84 16.71
N ASN A 64 13.90 5.05 17.35
CA ASN A 64 14.60 3.98 18.04
C ASN A 64 13.92 3.72 19.39
N MET A 65 12.89 2.88 19.38
CA MET A 65 12.44 2.22 20.60
C MET A 65 13.33 0.97 20.78
N ALA A 66 14.30 1.07 21.69
CA ALA A 66 15.14 -0.06 22.05
C ALA A 66 14.27 -1.13 22.75
N GLN A 67 13.78 -2.09 21.97
CA GLN A 67 13.37 -3.39 22.47
C GLN A 67 14.27 -4.45 21.84
N ASN A 68 15.19 -4.96 22.65
CA ASN A 68 15.91 -6.18 22.37
C ASN A 68 14.92 -7.34 22.43
N HIS A 69 14.22 -7.57 21.32
CA HIS A 69 13.66 -8.87 20.98
C HIS A 69 14.26 -9.26 19.65
N THR A 70 15.11 -10.29 19.67
CA THR A 70 15.47 -11.06 18.47
C THR A 70 14.22 -11.72 17.93
N THR A 71 13.39 -10.92 17.25
CA THR A 71 12.41 -11.41 16.30
C THR A 71 13.15 -11.44 14.98
N LYS A 72 13.31 -12.63 14.41
CA LYS A 72 13.55 -12.71 12.97
C LYS A 72 12.34 -12.02 12.35
N HIS A 73 12.50 -10.77 11.91
CA HIS A 73 11.54 -10.15 11.02
C HIS A 73 11.52 -11.04 9.77
N HIS A 74 10.55 -11.94 9.69
CA HIS A 74 10.08 -12.39 8.39
C HIS A 74 9.52 -11.11 7.76
N GLN A 75 10.27 -10.50 6.86
CA GLN A 75 9.68 -9.52 5.98
C GLN A 75 8.74 -10.32 5.08
N ASP A 76 7.44 -10.05 5.19
CA ASP A 76 6.45 -10.66 4.32
C ASP A 76 6.71 -10.15 2.89
N THR A 77 6.73 -11.07 1.93
CA THR A 77 6.88 -10.74 0.51
C THR A 77 5.67 -9.97 0.04
N GLN A 78 5.90 -8.81 -0.58
CA GLN A 78 4.87 -8.09 -1.31
C GLN A 78 4.64 -8.81 -2.65
N THR A 79 3.53 -9.53 -2.75
CA THR A 79 3.17 -10.26 -3.96
C THR A 79 2.39 -9.39 -4.93
N VAL A 80 2.69 -9.55 -6.22
CA VAL A 80 1.97 -8.90 -7.31
C VAL A 80 0.97 -9.90 -7.90
N GLN A 81 -0.24 -9.45 -8.19
CA GLN A 81 -1.26 -10.25 -8.88
C GLN A 81 -1.55 -9.63 -10.23
N VAL A 82 -1.55 -10.46 -11.29
CA VAL A 82 -1.77 -10.00 -12.66
C VAL A 82 -2.73 -10.95 -13.36
N ASP A 83 -3.94 -10.48 -13.66
CA ASP A 83 -4.85 -11.19 -14.54
C ASP A 83 -4.49 -10.93 -16.00
N VAL A 84 -3.74 -11.86 -16.60
CA VAL A 84 -3.29 -11.74 -17.99
C VAL A 84 -4.41 -11.92 -19.01
N LEU A 85 -5.61 -12.34 -18.60
CA LEU A 85 -6.80 -12.44 -19.46
C LEU A 85 -7.78 -11.28 -19.19
N SER A 86 -7.25 -10.14 -18.74
CA SER A 86 -8.02 -8.92 -18.49
C SER A 86 -7.76 -7.84 -19.54
N TYR A 87 -8.75 -6.95 -19.68
CA TYR A 87 -8.61 -5.76 -20.51
C TYR A 87 -7.49 -4.85 -19.99
N ASP A 88 -7.39 -4.69 -18.67
CA ASP A 88 -6.39 -3.82 -18.04
C ASP A 88 -4.96 -4.30 -18.36
N PHE A 89 -4.68 -5.60 -18.23
CA PHE A 89 -3.40 -6.17 -18.63
C PHE A 89 -3.11 -5.95 -20.12
N SER A 90 -4.13 -6.09 -20.98
CA SER A 90 -3.96 -5.87 -22.42
C SER A 90 -3.53 -4.43 -22.72
N GLN A 91 -4.17 -3.45 -22.09
CA GLN A 91 -3.83 -2.05 -22.33
C GLN A 91 -2.51 -1.66 -21.68
N ASP A 92 -2.29 -2.08 -20.44
CA ASP A 92 -1.17 -1.62 -19.62
C ASP A 92 0.15 -2.34 -19.91
N PHE A 93 0.08 -3.57 -20.43
CA PHE A 93 1.25 -4.41 -20.70
C PHE A 93 1.39 -4.80 -22.17
N MET A 94 0.36 -5.39 -22.78
CA MET A 94 0.46 -5.89 -24.17
C MET A 94 0.52 -4.75 -25.20
N HIS A 95 -0.15 -3.64 -24.92
CA HIS A 95 -0.28 -2.49 -25.83
C HIS A 95 0.45 -1.24 -25.34
N SER A 96 1.36 -1.38 -24.38
CA SER A 96 2.16 -0.28 -23.83
C SER A 96 3.64 -0.65 -23.76
N ASP A 97 4.49 0.38 -23.82
CA ASP A 97 5.92 0.24 -23.62
C ASP A 97 6.21 0.00 -22.12
N ARG A 98 6.78 -1.17 -21.81
CA ARG A 98 7.14 -1.62 -20.46
C ARG A 98 8.57 -2.18 -20.40
N ILE A 99 9.42 -1.83 -21.38
CA ILE A 99 10.80 -2.35 -21.45
C ILE A 99 11.64 -1.94 -20.24
N ASP A 100 11.37 -0.78 -19.65
CA ASP A 100 12.14 -0.22 -18.53
C ASP A 100 11.61 -0.67 -17.15
N GLY A 101 10.40 -1.25 -17.08
CA GLY A 101 9.81 -1.63 -15.79
C GLY A 101 8.31 -1.92 -15.81
N TYR A 102 7.85 -2.65 -14.79
CA TYR A 102 6.45 -2.99 -14.58
C TYR A 102 6.15 -3.21 -13.09
N GLN A 103 4.99 -2.74 -12.60
CA GLN A 103 4.51 -2.95 -11.22
C GLN A 103 5.53 -2.56 -10.12
N ASN A 104 6.25 -1.46 -10.32
CA ASN A 104 7.31 -0.94 -9.42
C ASN A 104 8.57 -1.81 -9.31
N PHE A 105 8.83 -2.63 -10.32
CA PHE A 105 10.15 -3.19 -10.59
C PHE A 105 10.72 -2.49 -11.82
N HIS A 106 11.98 -2.07 -11.76
CA HIS A 106 12.63 -1.35 -12.85
C HIS A 106 13.94 -2.02 -13.26
N ILE A 107 14.19 -2.10 -14.57
CA ILE A 107 15.46 -2.60 -15.09
C ILE A 107 16.62 -1.82 -14.47
N GLY A 108 17.66 -2.54 -14.03
CA GLY A 108 18.85 -1.97 -13.38
C GLY A 108 18.78 -1.82 -11.86
N GLU A 109 17.61 -1.96 -11.22
CA GLU A 109 17.49 -1.99 -9.76
C GLU A 109 18.29 -3.16 -9.17
N THR A 110 18.95 -2.97 -8.03
CA THR A 110 19.71 -4.06 -7.42
C THR A 110 18.77 -5.00 -6.67
N ARG A 111 19.11 -6.30 -6.62
CA ARG A 111 18.38 -7.29 -5.82
C ARG A 111 18.19 -6.85 -4.38
N LYS A 112 19.20 -6.18 -3.81
CA LYS A 112 19.14 -5.67 -2.44
C LYS A 112 18.06 -4.60 -2.27
N ASP A 113 17.96 -3.68 -3.23
CA ASP A 113 16.96 -2.60 -3.17
C ASP A 113 15.56 -3.15 -3.39
N VAL A 114 15.41 -4.10 -4.32
CA VAL A 114 14.15 -4.84 -4.54
C VAL A 114 13.69 -5.55 -3.28
N GLU A 115 14.57 -6.32 -2.64
CA GLU A 115 14.22 -7.05 -1.41
C GLU A 115 13.95 -6.10 -0.23
N ALA A 116 14.52 -4.89 -0.23
CA ALA A 116 14.24 -3.88 0.79
C ALA A 116 12.83 -3.27 0.66
N THR A 117 12.30 -3.15 -0.57
CA THR A 117 10.97 -2.59 -0.82
C THR A 117 9.87 -3.64 -0.92
N HIS A 118 10.18 -4.82 -1.47
CA HIS A 118 9.21 -5.87 -1.78
C HIS A 118 9.35 -7.13 -0.89
N GLY A 119 10.36 -7.17 -0.01
CA GLY A 119 10.68 -8.34 0.79
C GLY A 119 11.46 -9.42 0.01
N PRO A 120 11.81 -10.53 0.65
CA PRO A 120 12.49 -11.64 -0.03
C PRO A 120 11.57 -12.29 -1.07
N PRO A 121 12.11 -12.90 -2.13
CA PRO A 121 11.28 -13.61 -3.11
C PRO A 121 10.64 -14.87 -2.50
N GLU A 122 9.47 -15.24 -3.01
CA GLU A 122 8.74 -16.43 -2.54
C GLU A 122 9.46 -17.73 -2.92
N LYS A 123 10.04 -17.74 -4.12
CA LYS A 123 10.75 -18.89 -4.71
C LYS A 123 11.61 -18.43 -5.89
N THR A 124 12.46 -19.32 -6.37
CA THR A 124 13.12 -19.20 -7.68
C THR A 124 12.37 -20.06 -8.69
N VAL A 125 12.16 -19.52 -9.89
CA VAL A 125 11.61 -20.23 -11.05
C VAL A 125 12.62 -20.14 -12.20
N GLU A 126 12.65 -21.13 -13.08
CA GLU A 126 13.48 -21.10 -14.29
C GLU A 126 12.61 -20.70 -15.49
N ILE A 127 13.06 -19.70 -16.25
CA ILE A 127 12.41 -19.23 -17.48
C ILE A 127 13.48 -19.18 -18.56
N ASP A 128 13.35 -20.02 -19.60
CA ASP A 128 14.29 -20.07 -20.73
C ASP A 128 15.76 -20.25 -20.28
N GLY A 129 15.98 -21.16 -19.32
CA GLY A 129 17.31 -21.44 -18.76
C GLY A 129 17.86 -20.36 -17.82
N ARG A 130 17.04 -19.36 -17.43
CA ARG A 130 17.42 -18.31 -16.48
C ARG A 130 16.66 -18.44 -15.17
N ASP A 131 17.39 -18.36 -14.06
CA ASP A 131 16.80 -18.24 -12.73
C ASP A 131 16.16 -16.86 -12.54
N ALA A 132 14.91 -16.86 -12.08
CA ALA A 132 14.14 -15.66 -11.78
C ALA A 132 13.48 -15.76 -10.40
N ALA A 133 13.56 -14.69 -9.62
CA ALA A 133 13.02 -14.57 -8.28
C ALA A 133 11.54 -14.17 -8.34
N SER A 134 10.64 -14.96 -7.75
CA SER A 134 9.19 -14.80 -7.86
C SER A 134 8.61 -13.90 -6.77
N TYR A 135 7.70 -13.02 -7.18
CA TYR A 135 6.95 -12.05 -6.36
C TYR A 135 5.47 -12.09 -6.76
N GLY A 136 4.78 -13.21 -6.49
CA GLY A 136 3.44 -13.48 -7.01
C GLY A 136 3.46 -13.85 -8.50
N ASP A 137 2.65 -13.16 -9.30
CA ASP A 137 2.54 -13.33 -10.75
C ASP A 137 3.65 -12.59 -11.53
N LEU A 138 4.72 -12.17 -10.84
CA LEU A 138 5.94 -11.67 -11.46
C LEU A 138 7.14 -12.55 -11.11
N ALA A 139 8.11 -12.61 -12.02
CA ALA A 139 9.43 -13.16 -11.78
C ALA A 139 10.52 -12.22 -12.31
N ILE A 140 11.59 -12.06 -11.55
CA ILE A 140 12.66 -11.08 -11.79
C ILE A 140 13.98 -11.82 -11.94
N SER A 141 14.62 -11.77 -13.10
CA SER A 141 15.99 -12.29 -13.24
C SER A 141 17.02 -11.18 -13.12
N TYR A 142 18.15 -11.51 -12.52
CA TYR A 142 19.23 -10.59 -12.25
C TYR A 142 20.46 -10.95 -13.09
N ASN A 143 21.17 -9.94 -13.58
CA ASN A 143 22.46 -10.12 -14.24
C ASN A 143 23.58 -10.45 -13.23
N ALA A 144 24.80 -10.62 -13.73
CA ALA A 144 25.98 -10.91 -12.92
C ALA A 144 26.35 -9.80 -11.91
N GLN A 145 25.85 -8.57 -12.08
CA GLN A 145 26.00 -7.44 -11.16
C GLN A 145 24.85 -7.37 -10.13
N HIS A 146 23.99 -8.39 -10.08
CA HIS A 146 22.80 -8.45 -9.23
C HIS A 146 21.80 -7.32 -9.48
N GLN A 147 21.71 -6.85 -10.73
CA GLN A 147 20.73 -5.87 -11.17
C GLN A 147 19.64 -6.52 -12.00
N ILE A 148 18.40 -6.04 -11.90
CA ILE A 148 17.28 -6.54 -12.71
C ILE A 148 17.67 -6.44 -14.19
N GLU A 149 17.60 -7.57 -14.89
CA GLU A 149 17.84 -7.68 -16.32
C GLU A 149 16.55 -8.00 -17.09
N HIS A 150 15.67 -8.81 -16.48
CA HIS A 150 14.39 -9.17 -17.08
C HIS A 150 13.28 -9.16 -16.03
N ILE A 151 12.10 -8.71 -16.47
CA ILE A 151 10.87 -8.71 -15.69
C ILE A 151 9.84 -9.53 -16.45
N TYR A 152 9.44 -10.66 -15.86
CA TYR A 152 8.47 -11.58 -16.43
C TYR A 152 7.14 -11.48 -15.70
N VAL A 153 6.04 -11.47 -16.44
CA VAL A 153 4.71 -11.77 -15.91
C VAL A 153 4.50 -13.27 -16.02
N THR A 154 4.33 -13.95 -14.90
CA THR A 154 4.24 -15.41 -14.78
C THR A 154 2.83 -15.82 -14.32
N PRO A 155 1.84 -15.90 -15.23
CA PRO A 155 0.47 -16.18 -14.86
C PRO A 155 0.30 -17.60 -14.34
N HIS A 156 -0.63 -17.79 -13.40
CA HIS A 156 -1.00 -19.12 -12.95
C HIS A 156 -2.11 -19.72 -13.85
N GLN A 157 -1.87 -20.92 -14.39
CA GLN A 157 -2.88 -21.75 -15.08
C GLN A 157 -3.53 -21.12 -16.33
N VAL A 158 -2.78 -20.35 -17.13
CA VAL A 158 -3.28 -19.84 -18.40
C VAL A 158 -2.83 -20.75 -19.54
N SER A 159 -3.79 -21.38 -20.22
CA SER A 159 -3.47 -22.16 -21.42
C SER A 159 -3.12 -21.25 -22.60
N THR A 160 -2.29 -21.77 -23.50
CA THR A 160 -2.00 -21.17 -24.81
C THR A 160 -3.27 -20.80 -25.57
N SER A 161 -4.29 -21.67 -25.51
CA SER A 161 -5.57 -21.47 -26.19
C SER A 161 -6.38 -20.30 -25.62
N GLN A 162 -6.43 -20.15 -24.29
CA GLN A 162 -7.11 -19.02 -23.64
C GLN A 162 -6.39 -17.72 -23.96
N PHE A 163 -5.05 -17.74 -23.90
CA PHE A 163 -4.25 -16.56 -24.19
C PHE A 163 -4.44 -16.09 -25.64
N ILE A 164 -4.38 -17.00 -26.62
CA ILE A 164 -4.65 -16.69 -28.03
C ILE A 164 -6.10 -16.20 -28.23
N SER A 165 -7.08 -16.82 -27.56
CA SER A 165 -8.46 -16.40 -27.70
C SER A 165 -8.70 -14.97 -27.23
N PHE A 166 -7.88 -14.49 -26.29
CA PHE A 166 -8.02 -13.16 -25.73
C PHE A 166 -7.13 -12.12 -26.44
N HIS A 167 -5.87 -12.46 -26.70
CA HIS A 167 -4.85 -11.56 -27.26
C HIS A 167 -4.60 -11.75 -28.76
N GLN A 168 -5.35 -12.64 -29.41
CA GLN A 168 -5.16 -13.09 -30.79
C GLN A 168 -3.89 -13.95 -30.98
N ALA A 169 -3.67 -14.44 -32.19
CA ALA A 169 -2.49 -15.24 -32.49
C ALA A 169 -1.23 -14.37 -32.54
N PRO A 170 -0.05 -14.91 -32.15
CA PRO A 170 1.21 -14.17 -32.26
C PRO A 170 1.58 -13.92 -33.73
N ASN A 171 2.39 -12.88 -33.95
CA ASN A 171 2.89 -12.53 -35.27
C ASN A 171 3.96 -13.52 -35.76
N VAL A 172 4.84 -13.95 -34.85
CA VAL A 172 5.91 -14.90 -35.11
C VAL A 172 5.97 -15.94 -34.00
N THR A 173 6.31 -17.17 -34.35
CA THR A 173 6.57 -18.26 -33.39
C THR A 173 7.93 -18.88 -33.71
N ASP A 174 8.78 -19.01 -32.69
CA ASP A 174 10.06 -19.72 -32.73
C ASP A 174 10.09 -20.77 -31.62
N GLY A 175 9.78 -22.02 -31.99
CA GLY A 175 9.61 -23.11 -31.04
C GLY A 175 8.56 -22.79 -29.97
N ASN A 176 9.02 -22.69 -28.72
CA ASN A 176 8.19 -22.43 -27.55
C ASN A 176 8.05 -20.93 -27.23
N ILE A 177 8.58 -20.05 -28.07
CA ILE A 177 8.56 -18.60 -27.88
C ILE A 177 7.67 -17.97 -28.95
N TRP A 178 6.76 -17.10 -28.53
CA TRP A 178 5.88 -16.34 -29.41
C TRP A 178 6.17 -14.85 -29.30
N TYR A 179 6.05 -14.15 -30.42
CA TYR A 179 6.28 -12.73 -30.51
C TYR A 179 5.02 -12.02 -31.00
N TYR A 180 4.54 -11.07 -30.20
CA TYR A 180 3.47 -10.14 -30.59
C TYR A 180 4.12 -8.81 -30.92
N ASP A 181 4.16 -8.52 -32.21
CA ASP A 181 4.76 -7.33 -32.81
C ASP A 181 3.96 -6.93 -34.04
N SER A 182 2.71 -6.52 -33.81
CA SER A 182 1.79 -6.18 -34.90
C SER A 182 2.06 -4.81 -35.51
N ARG A 183 2.93 -4.00 -34.88
CA ARG A 183 3.19 -2.60 -35.24
C ARG A 183 4.68 -2.31 -35.19
N GLN A 184 5.30 -2.26 -36.37
CA GLN A 184 6.73 -1.99 -36.55
C GLN A 184 7.19 -0.59 -36.08
N ASP A 185 6.28 0.30 -35.69
CA ASP A 185 6.59 1.60 -35.09
C ASP A 185 6.58 1.58 -33.55
N ASN A 186 6.21 0.47 -32.91
CA ASN A 186 6.30 0.33 -31.45
C ASN A 186 7.77 0.15 -31.03
N PRO A 187 8.23 0.81 -29.95
CA PRO A 187 9.61 0.63 -29.45
C PRO A 187 9.84 -0.74 -28.78
N TYR A 188 8.83 -1.61 -28.74
CA TYR A 188 8.84 -2.84 -27.97
C TYR A 188 8.14 -3.99 -28.70
N THR A 189 8.50 -5.21 -28.32
CA THR A 189 7.88 -6.47 -28.72
C THR A 189 7.44 -7.23 -27.47
N ILE A 190 6.28 -7.90 -27.50
CA ILE A 190 5.91 -8.81 -26.41
C ILE A 190 6.39 -10.21 -26.74
N LYS A 191 7.24 -10.75 -25.87
CA LYS A 191 7.76 -12.12 -25.94
C LYS A 191 7.00 -12.99 -24.95
N VAL A 192 6.35 -14.05 -25.44
CA VAL A 192 5.60 -15.01 -24.63
C VAL A 192 6.32 -16.35 -24.65
N TYR A 193 6.60 -16.88 -23.47
CA TYR A 193 7.20 -18.18 -23.27
C TYR A 193 6.11 -19.21 -22.98
N THR A 194 6.16 -20.33 -23.69
CA THR A 194 5.16 -21.39 -23.58
C THR A 194 5.78 -22.74 -23.24
N GLN A 195 5.05 -23.57 -22.51
CA GLN A 195 5.46 -24.94 -22.21
C GLN A 195 4.22 -25.81 -21.94
N ASN A 196 4.16 -27.00 -22.53
CA ASN A 196 3.07 -27.96 -22.31
C ASN A 196 1.66 -27.34 -22.44
N ASP A 197 1.42 -26.58 -23.52
CA ASP A 197 0.17 -25.86 -23.79
C ASP A 197 -0.22 -24.80 -22.74
N GLN A 198 0.75 -24.31 -21.97
CA GLN A 198 0.59 -23.20 -21.01
C GLN A 198 1.48 -22.02 -21.36
N VAL A 199 1.01 -20.82 -21.03
CA VAL A 199 1.83 -19.62 -20.97
C VAL A 199 2.56 -19.62 -19.62
N ILE A 200 3.89 -19.63 -19.65
CA ILE A 200 4.71 -19.70 -18.42
C ILE A 200 5.32 -18.34 -18.06
N ALA A 201 5.56 -17.48 -19.05
CA ALA A 201 6.06 -16.13 -18.83
C ALA A 201 5.71 -15.22 -20.01
N ILE A 202 5.57 -13.93 -19.74
CA ILE A 202 5.34 -12.87 -20.71
C ILE A 202 6.31 -11.74 -20.38
N GLU A 203 7.00 -11.21 -21.38
CA GLU A 203 8.02 -10.19 -21.22
C GLU A 203 7.84 -9.09 -22.27
N ASN A 204 8.09 -7.85 -21.89
CA ASN A 204 8.17 -6.72 -22.79
C ASN A 204 9.66 -6.46 -23.08
N ILE A 205 10.08 -6.64 -24.33
CA ILE A 205 11.48 -6.50 -24.75
C ILE A 205 11.64 -5.37 -25.77
N PRO A 206 12.85 -4.80 -25.95
CA PRO A 206 13.11 -3.91 -27.06
C PRO A 206 12.69 -4.53 -28.39
N GLN A 207 12.22 -3.68 -29.31
CA GLN A 207 11.76 -4.11 -30.62
C GLN A 207 12.80 -4.94 -31.38
N ILE A 208 12.35 -6.00 -32.07
CA ILE A 208 13.18 -6.92 -32.86
C ILE A 208 12.90 -6.87 -34.37
#